data_AF-A0A8C4MU14-F1
#
_entry.id   AF-A0A8C4MU14-F1
#
_cell.length_a   1.000
_cell.length_b   1.000
_cell.length_c   1.000
_cell.angle_alpha   90.00
_cell.angle_beta   90.00
_cell.angle_gamma   90.00
#
_symmetry.space_group_name_H-M   'P 1'
#
loop_
_entity.id
_entity.type
_entity.pdbx_description
1 polymer ?
#
loop_
_entity_poly.entity_id
_entity_poly.type
_entity_poly.pdbx_seq_one_letter_code
_entity_poly.pdbx_strand_id
1 'polypeptide(L)'
;MPTVDDVLEKVGEFGWFQKQAFLTLCLVSAAFAPIYVGIVFLAFTPDHRCLSPGVAELSRRCSWSLAEELNYTVPGPGPAGEPFPGQCRLYEVDWNQSALSCEDPLAGLAANRSHLPLGPCRHGWLYDTPGSSIVTEWPLRRGGQPGFEVRLFES
;
A
#
# COMPACT_ATOMS: atom_id res chain seq x y z
N MET A 1 -49.28 35.27 -16.48
CA MET A 1 -48.10 34.56 -15.91
C MET A 1 -47.54 33.72 -17.05
N PRO A 2 -46.27 33.84 -17.45
CA PRO A 2 -45.70 32.96 -18.45
C PRO A 2 -45.73 31.52 -17.92
N THR A 3 -46.22 30.58 -18.72
CA THR A 3 -46.22 29.15 -18.37
C THR A 3 -44.82 28.58 -18.55
N VAL A 4 -44.57 27.41 -17.95
CA VAL A 4 -43.25 26.76 -18.03
C VAL A 4 -42.87 26.49 -19.50
N ASP A 5 -43.85 26.11 -20.33
CA ASP A 5 -43.70 25.95 -21.78
C ASP A 5 -43.26 27.24 -22.51
N ASP A 6 -43.80 28.42 -22.16
CA ASP A 6 -43.37 29.71 -22.75
C ASP A 6 -41.91 30.05 -22.41
N VAL A 7 -41.44 29.63 -21.23
CA VAL A 7 -40.05 29.82 -20.79
C VAL A 7 -39.12 28.85 -21.52
N LEU A 8 -39.55 27.60 -21.73
CA LEU A 8 -38.80 26.60 -22.50
C LEU A 8 -38.69 26.99 -23.99
N GLU A 9 -39.74 27.56 -24.57
CA GLU A 9 -39.73 28.05 -25.95
C GLU A 9 -38.80 29.27 -26.11
N LYS A 10 -38.73 30.15 -25.10
CA LYS A 10 -37.80 31.31 -25.08
C LYS A 10 -36.34 30.96 -24.79
N VAL A 11 -36.09 29.88 -24.06
CA VAL A 11 -34.71 29.37 -23.85
C VAL A 11 -34.15 28.79 -25.16
N GLY A 12 -35.01 28.51 -26.13
CA GLY A 12 -34.65 28.14 -27.50
C GLY A 12 -34.23 26.67 -27.61
N GLU A 13 -34.54 26.07 -28.76
CA GLU A 13 -33.99 24.77 -29.15
C GLU A 13 -32.47 24.78 -28.95
N PHE A 14 -31.93 23.69 -28.39
CA PHE A 14 -30.51 23.51 -28.14
C PHE A 14 -29.71 23.99 -29.38
N GLY A 15 -29.12 25.17 -29.28
CA GLY A 15 -28.51 25.85 -30.42
C GLY A 15 -27.31 25.07 -30.92
N TRP A 16 -26.88 25.28 -32.16
CA TRP A 16 -25.71 24.58 -32.72
C TRP A 16 -24.46 24.71 -31.83
N PHE A 17 -24.25 25.89 -31.24
CA PHE A 17 -23.14 26.15 -30.31
C PHE A 17 -23.31 25.43 -28.97
N GLN A 18 -24.54 25.32 -28.44
CA GLN A 18 -24.83 24.56 -27.22
C GLN A 18 -24.67 23.05 -27.45
N LYS A 19 -25.14 22.55 -28.60
CA LYS A 19 -24.95 21.14 -29.02
C LYS A 19 -23.46 20.83 -29.12
N GLN A 20 -22.68 21.73 -29.72
CA GLN A 20 -21.23 21.58 -29.83
C GLN A 20 -20.55 21.59 -28.46
N ALA A 21 -20.85 22.58 -27.61
CA ALA A 21 -20.27 22.66 -26.27
C ALA A 21 -20.63 21.45 -25.40
N PHE A 22 -21.88 21.00 -25.44
CA PHE A 22 -22.34 19.82 -24.71
C PHE A 22 -21.65 18.55 -25.21
N LEU A 23 -21.56 18.37 -26.54
CA LEU A 23 -20.85 17.23 -27.13
C LEU A 23 -19.37 17.24 -26.72
N THR A 24 -18.71 18.41 -26.75
CA THR A 24 -17.33 18.54 -26.29
C THR A 24 -17.18 18.18 -24.81
N LEU A 25 -18.07 18.65 -23.94
CA LEU A 25 -18.07 18.31 -22.52
C LEU A 25 -18.30 16.81 -22.28
N CYS A 26 -19.23 16.20 -23.03
CA CYS A 26 -19.47 14.76 -22.97
C CYS A 26 -18.24 13.96 -23.41
N LEU A 27 -17.59 14.33 -24.51
CA LEU A 27 -16.38 13.68 -25.00
C LEU A 27 -15.23 13.82 -24.01
N VAL A 28 -15.05 15.00 -23.43
CA VAL A 28 -14.05 15.25 -22.37
C VAL A 28 -14.33 14.36 -21.16
N SER A 29 -15.57 14.33 -20.66
CA SER A 29 -15.97 13.47 -19.54
C SER A 29 -15.71 11.99 -19.81
N ALA A 30 -16.10 11.51 -21.00
CA ALA A 30 -15.87 10.13 -21.43
C ALA A 30 -14.37 9.81 -21.54
N ALA A 31 -13.53 10.77 -21.95
CA ALA A 31 -12.08 10.61 -22.01
C ALA A 31 -11.43 10.53 -20.61
N PHE A 32 -12.01 11.17 -19.60
CA PHE A 32 -11.52 11.09 -18.21
C PHE A 32 -11.97 9.83 -17.46
N ALA A 33 -13.10 9.23 -17.83
CA ALA A 33 -13.59 8.00 -17.21
C ALA A 33 -12.53 6.85 -17.12
N PRO A 34 -11.79 6.50 -18.19
CA PRO A 34 -10.75 5.47 -18.11
C PRO A 34 -9.57 5.87 -17.22
N ILE A 35 -9.30 7.16 -17.04
CA ILE A 35 -8.23 7.63 -16.14
C ILE A 35 -8.60 7.31 -14.69
N TYR A 36 -9.84 7.63 -14.27
CA TYR A 36 -10.32 7.31 -12.92
C TYR A 36 -10.33 5.81 -12.64
N VAL A 37 -10.81 5.02 -13.61
CA VAL A 37 -10.83 3.56 -13.48
C VAL A 37 -9.40 2.99 -13.49
N GLY A 38 -8.52 3.54 -14.33
CA GLY A 38 -7.11 3.14 -14.41
C GLY A 38 -6.36 3.36 -13.10
N ILE A 39 -6.64 4.44 -12.36
CA ILE A 39 -6.04 4.68 -11.05
C ILE A 39 -6.33 3.53 -10.07
N VAL A 40 -7.54 2.97 -10.08
CA VAL A 40 -7.91 1.85 -9.20
C VAL A 40 -7.08 0.60 -9.53
N PHE A 41 -6.83 0.32 -10.81
CA PHE A 41 -6.01 -0.83 -11.22
C PHE A 41 -4.51 -0.61 -11.03
N LEU A 42 -4.04 0.63 -11.07
CA LEU A 42 -2.64 0.99 -10.84
C LEU A 42 -2.27 1.15 -9.36
N ALA A 43 -3.28 1.27 -8.48
CA ALA A 43 -3.13 1.38 -7.04
C ALA A 43 -3.02 0.02 -6.33
N PHE A 44 -2.37 -0.97 -6.96
CA PHE A 44 -2.05 -2.23 -6.30
C PHE A 44 -0.87 -2.03 -5.33
N THR A 45 -1.03 -2.52 -4.09
CA THR A 45 0.06 -2.61 -3.13
C THR A 45 0.73 -3.98 -3.29
N PRO A 46 1.94 -4.04 -3.86
CA PRO A 46 2.65 -5.31 -3.90
C PRO A 46 3.04 -5.78 -2.51
N ASP A 47 3.26 -7.09 -2.40
CA ASP A 47 3.84 -7.67 -1.20
C ASP A 47 5.15 -6.95 -0.85
N HIS A 48 5.22 -6.50 0.39
CA HIS A 48 6.32 -5.73 0.93
C HIS A 48 6.59 -6.14 2.36
N ARG A 49 7.82 -5.91 2.79
CA ARG A 49 8.28 -6.12 4.16
C ARG A 49 8.95 -4.86 4.67
N CYS A 50 9.13 -4.79 5.97
CA CYS A 50 9.83 -3.68 6.58
C CYS A 50 11.33 -3.78 6.40
N LEU A 51 11.97 -2.66 6.09
CA LEU A 51 13.42 -2.59 6.07
C LEU A 51 13.94 -2.57 7.51
N SER A 52 14.75 -3.56 7.86
CA SER A 52 15.37 -3.68 9.18
C SER A 52 16.88 -3.41 9.05
N PRO A 53 17.38 -2.24 9.48
CA PRO A 53 18.81 -1.95 9.42
C PRO A 53 19.58 -2.93 10.30
N GLY A 54 20.73 -3.41 9.83
CA GLY A 54 21.56 -4.38 10.55
C GLY A 54 21.28 -5.84 10.21
N VAL A 55 20.05 -6.18 9.78
CA VAL A 55 19.71 -7.56 9.37
C VAL A 55 20.53 -8.02 8.17
N ALA A 56 20.70 -7.16 7.16
CA ALA A 56 21.49 -7.50 5.98
C ALA A 56 22.96 -7.79 6.33
N GLU A 57 23.53 -7.07 7.31
CA GLU A 57 24.90 -7.32 7.77
C GLU A 57 24.99 -8.61 8.60
N LEU A 58 24.00 -8.86 9.46
CA LEU A 58 23.89 -10.10 10.23
C LEU A 58 23.75 -11.33 9.33
N SER A 59 22.88 -11.23 8.32
CA SER A 59 22.65 -12.25 7.30
C SER A 59 23.94 -12.60 6.55
N ARG A 60 24.73 -11.58 6.17
CA ARG A 60 26.06 -11.79 5.56
C ARG A 60 27.06 -12.42 6.53
N ARG A 61 27.10 -11.97 7.78
CA ARG A 61 27.97 -12.51 8.83
C ARG A 61 27.68 -14.00 9.10
N CYS A 62 26.41 -14.35 9.16
CA CYS A 62 25.94 -15.71 9.43
C CYS A 62 25.80 -16.57 8.16
N SER A 63 26.07 -16.02 6.98
CA SER A 63 25.89 -16.69 5.68
C SER A 63 24.48 -17.26 5.48
N TRP A 64 23.46 -16.53 5.92
CA TRP A 64 22.06 -16.92 5.77
C TRP A 64 21.59 -16.78 4.32
N SER A 65 20.69 -17.68 3.93
CA SER A 65 19.85 -17.51 2.76
C SER A 65 18.75 -16.47 3.03
N LEU A 66 18.19 -15.89 1.96
CA LEU A 66 17.07 -14.95 2.07
C LEU A 66 15.87 -15.57 2.82
N ALA A 67 15.63 -16.87 2.63
CA ALA A 67 14.55 -17.58 3.32
C ALA A 67 14.77 -17.66 4.83
N GLU A 68 16.02 -17.90 5.27
CA GLU A 68 16.38 -17.93 6.68
C GLU A 68 16.29 -16.54 7.31
N GLU A 69 16.80 -15.52 6.63
CA GLU A 69 16.69 -14.13 7.08
C GLU A 69 15.23 -13.72 7.30
N LEU A 70 14.35 -14.04 6.35
CA LEU A 70 12.92 -13.75 6.46
C LEU A 70 12.25 -14.48 7.63
N ASN A 71 12.62 -15.74 7.86
CA ASN A 71 12.06 -16.55 8.95
C ASN A 71 12.38 -16.00 10.35
N TYR A 72 13.54 -15.33 10.52
CA TYR A 72 13.91 -14.73 11.80
C TYR A 72 13.39 -13.30 11.96
N THR A 73 13.26 -12.55 10.86
CA THR A 73 13.06 -11.10 10.90
C THR A 73 11.61 -10.67 10.68
N VAL A 74 10.84 -11.46 9.92
CA VAL A 74 9.44 -11.16 9.61
C VAL A 74 8.55 -11.81 10.67
N PRO A 75 7.70 -11.04 11.36
CA PRO A 75 6.77 -11.63 12.31
C PRO A 75 5.78 -12.55 11.57
N GLY A 76 5.52 -13.71 12.17
CA GLY A 76 4.55 -14.67 11.67
C GLY A 76 3.11 -14.12 11.62
N PRO A 77 2.15 -14.91 11.10
CA PRO A 77 0.75 -14.53 11.10
C PRO A 77 0.31 -14.20 12.53
N GLY A 78 -0.24 -12.99 12.69
CA GLY A 78 -0.65 -12.44 13.98
C GLY A 78 -1.88 -13.14 14.52
N PRO A 79 -2.37 -12.74 15.69
CA PRO A 79 -3.64 -13.25 16.21
C PRO A 79 -4.74 -13.09 15.17
N ALA A 80 -5.64 -14.08 15.10
CA ALA A 80 -6.71 -14.15 14.12
C ALA A 80 -7.50 -12.83 14.09
N GLY A 81 -7.41 -12.09 12.98
CA GLY A 81 -8.06 -10.80 12.79
C GLY A 81 -7.17 -9.70 12.22
N GLU A 82 -5.84 -9.84 12.28
CA GLU A 82 -4.90 -8.89 11.66
C GLU A 82 -4.47 -9.41 10.27
N PRO A 83 -4.95 -8.82 9.17
CA PRO A 83 -4.46 -9.16 7.84
C PRO A 83 -3.00 -8.69 7.71
N PHE A 84 -2.09 -9.61 7.41
CA PHE A 84 -0.70 -9.34 7.02
C PHE A 84 0.21 -8.58 8.03
N PRO A 85 0.39 -9.07 9.27
CA PRO A 85 1.28 -8.42 10.24
C PRO A 85 2.75 -8.42 9.82
N GLY A 86 3.19 -9.43 9.06
CA GLY A 86 4.54 -9.48 8.50
C GLY A 86 4.83 -8.39 7.47
N GLN A 87 3.80 -7.79 6.88
CA GLN A 87 3.94 -6.73 5.88
C GLN A 87 3.99 -5.35 6.52
N CYS A 88 3.29 -5.13 7.64
CA CYS A 88 3.13 -3.82 8.28
C CYS A 88 3.94 -3.61 9.57
N ARG A 89 4.42 -4.69 10.19
CA ARG A 89 5.10 -4.65 11.50
C ARG A 89 6.45 -5.34 11.45
N LEU A 90 7.33 -4.93 12.35
CA LEU A 90 8.65 -5.51 12.55
C LEU A 90 8.90 -5.80 14.03
N TYR A 91 9.80 -6.73 14.31
CA TYR A 91 10.32 -6.93 15.67
C TYR A 91 11.13 -5.71 16.10
N GLU A 92 10.79 -5.08 17.24
CA GLU A 92 11.56 -3.97 17.81
C GLU A 92 12.84 -4.49 18.48
N VAL A 93 13.74 -5.02 17.66
CA VAL A 93 15.03 -5.59 18.05
C VAL A 93 16.13 -4.79 17.39
N ASP A 94 17.20 -4.54 18.15
CA ASP A 94 18.42 -3.95 17.60
C ASP A 94 19.30 -5.05 16.98
N TRP A 95 19.16 -5.19 15.66
CA TRP A 95 19.85 -6.19 14.85
C TRP A 95 21.36 -5.95 14.69
N ASN A 96 21.86 -4.78 15.11
CA ASN A 96 23.28 -4.45 15.03
C ASN A 96 24.11 -5.04 16.18
N GLN A 97 23.46 -5.73 17.13
CA GLN A 97 24.14 -6.28 18.28
C GLN A 97 25.03 -7.47 17.90
N SER A 98 26.29 -7.42 18.35
CA SER A 98 27.27 -8.50 18.16
C SER A 98 26.97 -9.76 18.97
N ALA A 99 26.04 -9.69 19.93
CA ALA A 99 25.62 -10.81 20.76
C ALA A 99 24.54 -11.71 20.11
N LEU A 100 24.02 -11.32 18.93
CA LEU A 100 23.01 -12.12 18.24
C LEU A 100 23.62 -13.39 17.62
N SER A 101 23.01 -14.52 17.98
CA SER A 101 23.32 -15.85 17.46
C SER A 101 22.98 -15.99 15.98
N CYS A 102 23.77 -16.80 15.27
CA CYS A 102 23.50 -17.18 13.88
C CYS A 102 22.49 -18.34 13.74
N GLU A 103 22.19 -19.07 14.82
CA GLU A 103 21.21 -20.18 14.79
C GLU A 103 19.80 -19.70 15.16
N ASP A 104 19.67 -18.89 16.21
CA ASP A 104 18.41 -18.20 16.53
C ASP A 104 18.72 -16.87 17.24
N PRO A 105 18.70 -15.73 16.52
CA PRO A 105 18.96 -14.42 17.10
C PRO A 105 17.87 -14.00 18.12
N LEU A 106 16.66 -14.54 18.02
CA LEU A 106 15.53 -14.18 18.89
C LEU A 106 15.47 -15.01 20.18
N ALA A 107 16.06 -16.20 20.19
CA ALA A 107 16.03 -17.09 21.36
C ALA A 107 16.69 -16.47 22.61
N GLY A 108 17.68 -15.59 22.43
CA GLY A 108 18.32 -14.87 23.53
C GLY A 108 17.51 -13.69 24.09
N LEU A 109 16.48 -13.24 23.37
CA LEU A 109 15.70 -12.04 23.70
C LEU A 109 14.36 -12.36 24.38
N ALA A 110 13.71 -13.47 24.01
CA ALA A 110 12.52 -13.95 24.70
C ALA A 110 12.39 -15.47 24.61
N ALA A 111 11.70 -16.06 25.59
CA ALA A 111 11.36 -17.48 25.59
C ALA A 111 10.42 -17.89 24.44
N ASN A 112 9.64 -16.95 23.89
CA ASN A 112 8.76 -17.19 22.75
C ASN A 112 8.71 -15.97 21.82
N ARG A 113 8.76 -16.19 20.50
CA ARG A 113 8.79 -15.13 19.48
C ARG A 113 7.54 -14.26 19.49
N SER A 114 6.41 -14.82 19.90
CA SER A 114 5.13 -14.12 20.03
C SER A 114 5.10 -13.07 21.15
N HIS A 115 6.04 -13.14 22.10
CA HIS A 115 6.14 -12.21 23.22
C HIS A 115 7.07 -11.04 22.91
N LEU A 116 7.76 -11.04 21.75
CA LEU A 116 8.59 -9.90 21.37
C LEU A 116 7.72 -8.69 21.02
N PRO A 117 8.17 -7.48 21.39
CA PRO A 117 7.48 -6.26 20.99
C PRO A 117 7.52 -6.10 19.47
N LEU A 118 6.34 -5.87 18.89
CA LEU A 118 6.16 -5.54 17.48
C LEU A 118 5.93 -4.03 17.35
N GLY A 119 6.67 -3.40 16.45
CA GLY A 119 6.62 -1.96 16.21
C GLY A 119 6.22 -1.62 14.77
N PRO A 120 5.85 -0.34 14.52
CA PRO A 120 5.63 0.16 13.18
C PRO A 120 6.95 0.29 12.42
N CYS A 121 6.88 0.27 11.09
CA CYS A 121 8.07 0.27 10.26
C CYS A 121 8.68 1.67 10.13
N ARG A 122 9.90 1.81 10.68
CA ARG A 122 10.58 3.11 10.83
C ARG A 122 11.53 3.43 9.69
N HIS A 123 12.13 2.42 9.08
CA HIS A 123 13.23 2.58 8.12
C HIS A 123 12.80 2.36 6.66
N GLY A 124 11.49 2.32 6.39
CA GLY A 124 10.94 2.12 5.05
C GLY A 124 10.55 0.67 4.75
N TRP A 125 10.28 0.40 3.47
CA TRP A 125 9.71 -0.85 2.98
C TRP A 125 10.59 -1.43 1.87
N LEU A 126 10.68 -2.75 1.81
CA LEU A 126 11.30 -3.50 0.74
C LEU A 126 10.22 -4.29 -0.02
N TYR A 127 10.12 -4.09 -1.33
CA TYR A 127 9.11 -4.71 -2.18
C TYR A 127 9.67 -5.95 -2.85
N ASP A 128 8.91 -7.05 -2.85
CA ASP A 128 9.36 -8.34 -3.43
C ASP A 128 9.16 -8.43 -4.95
N THR A 129 8.32 -7.56 -5.52
CA THR A 129 8.06 -7.56 -6.95
C THR A 129 8.74 -6.37 -7.63
N PRO A 130 9.35 -6.55 -8.82
CA PRO A 130 9.95 -5.46 -9.59
C PRO A 130 8.91 -4.58 -10.31
N GLY A 131 7.64 -4.63 -9.89
CA GLY A 131 6.56 -3.84 -10.49
C GLY A 131 6.55 -2.41 -10.00
N SER A 132 6.49 -1.44 -10.91
CA SER A 132 6.17 -0.05 -10.58
C SER A 132 4.65 0.08 -10.41
N SER A 133 4.19 0.35 -9.21
CA SER A 133 2.82 0.81 -8.96
C SER A 133 2.89 2.22 -8.40
N ILE A 134 1.76 2.94 -8.41
CA ILE A 134 1.71 4.29 -7.84
C ILE A 134 2.11 4.29 -6.36
N VAL A 135 1.93 3.15 -5.69
CA VAL A 135 2.27 2.92 -4.27
C VAL A 135 3.78 2.73 -4.07
N THR A 136 4.51 2.14 -5.03
CA THR A 136 5.96 1.98 -4.94
C THR A 136 6.73 3.25 -5.33
N GLU A 137 6.19 4.06 -6.25
CA GLU A 137 6.80 5.33 -6.67
C GLU A 137 6.50 6.48 -5.69
N TRP A 138 5.32 6.48 -5.05
CA TRP A 138 4.89 7.52 -4.12
C TRP A 138 4.53 6.93 -2.74
N PRO A 139 5.52 6.54 -1.91
CA PRO A 139 5.27 6.00 -0.59
C PRO A 139 4.69 7.11 0.32
N LEU A 140 3.36 7.11 0.49
CA LEU A 140 2.69 8.01 1.43
C LEU A 140 3.10 7.64 2.85
N ARG A 141 3.93 8.48 3.48
CA ARG A 141 4.31 8.35 4.88
C ARG A 141 3.13 8.75 5.79
N ARG A 142 2.10 7.91 5.87
CA ARG A 142 1.17 7.94 7.00
C ARG A 142 1.38 6.66 7.79
N GLY A 143 1.78 6.83 9.05
CA GLY A 143 2.13 5.73 9.93
C GLY A 143 1.03 4.67 9.95
N GLY A 144 1.38 3.46 9.52
CA GLY A 144 0.64 2.24 9.82
C GLY A 144 -0.24 1.64 8.74
N GLN A 145 -0.36 2.20 7.53
CA GLN A 145 -1.11 1.54 6.45
C GLN A 145 -0.36 1.61 5.12
N PRO A 146 0.05 0.47 4.55
CA PRO A 146 0.65 0.43 3.23
C PRO A 146 -0.45 0.38 2.18
N GLY A 147 -0.63 1.50 1.49
CA GLY A 147 -1.44 1.58 0.29
C GLY A 147 -2.81 2.20 0.47
N PHE A 148 -3.35 2.63 -0.66
CA PHE A 148 -4.76 2.97 -0.78
C PHE A 148 -5.55 1.69 -0.58
N GLU A 149 -5.97 1.40 0.65
CA GLU A 149 -7.02 0.42 0.92
C GLU A 149 -8.33 1.03 0.39
N VAL A 150 -8.52 0.94 -0.92
CA VAL A 150 -9.82 1.14 -1.53
C VAL A 150 -10.64 -0.09 -1.17
N ARG A 151 -11.28 -0.09 0.01
CA ARG A 151 -12.38 -1.01 0.33
C ARG A 151 -13.56 -0.69 -0.58
N LEU A 152 -13.43 -0.98 -1.87
CA LEU A 152 -14.58 -1.14 -2.74
C LEU A 152 -14.94 -2.62 -2.67
N PHE A 153 -16.09 -2.90 -2.06
CA PHE A 153 -16.71 -4.22 -1.89
C PHE A 153 -16.19 -5.08 -0.73
N GLU A 154 -16.52 -4.70 0.51
CA GLU A 154 -17.00 -5.68 1.49
C GLU A 154 -18.52 -5.49 1.62
N SER A 155 -19.28 -6.51 1.23
CA SER A 155 -20.72 -6.67 1.47
C SER A 155 -20.94 -7.70 2.55
#